data_AF-A0A954XJH3-F1
#
_entry.id   AF-A0A954XJH3-F1
#
_cell.length_a   1.000
_cell.length_b   1.000
_cell.length_c   1.000
_cell.angle_alpha   90.00
_cell.angle_beta   90.00
_cell.angle_gamma   90.00
#
_symmetry.space_group_name_H-M   'P 1'
#
loop_
_entity.id
_entity.type
_entity.pdbx_description
1 polymer ?
#
loop_
_entity_poly.entity_id
_entity_poly.type
_entity_poly.pdbx_seq_one_letter_code
_entity_poly.pdbx_strand_id
1 'polypeptide(L)'
;MLVVTGSGNAFADGEFFFITDTSGPTPVTRKFEFDSDSPPALNDSDAIGISFRPTQTQSQLVQAIVSSINGANFGVTARLSGNKIELEGDSRIDLSDGVPGLRKEFQTKFDLGSVLVMTGDGTTFADGQKLSVMENAGGVSHTFELDAGNWITLPAGADLVDGDKLTINDGVNAPVVFEFKDSTLAVPTPLTGDVQIDFDPTMDTADAIRAKVQAAIDSTLVAAPTMAGELMAGRFSLAPMNGGRLHLGHNDQVMVSATTVNGLLVVDQHAGIAGGTVVPYLPTNAFTVNDMALSLAIAVNGAGIGVVATAAGNRVQFSGDRSIDLGTVAVGIEQTIQTRFDTGAVLLITGKGSGGPTAFVDGQTFTVVNDRGVAMLFEFDKTGALVNPNAKPVLITNAMDEQAIALAITNAINAHSAAATPDFRVRASQLGDRVYLTNDRSISFDPTVKGMSKTSQGIIISGAISAQPFLLDFPGGNDEPGHRDIPLEAGQGVEQHINVSFGPDVTPGVTTIFYNFKSQYDSTNTGLQNVITERQKDRAREAFQLWSANLGVQFLETESEGLTIVTGVSSTLDPAFPDVLEFDSAGFRVRIDPRFGNSMLVMDASRTWNDEYGGDISNVGANSSWF
;
A
#
# COMPACT_ATOMS: atom_id res chain seq x y z
N MET A 1 0.00 -8.01 -12.80
CA MET A 1 -0.34 -9.44 -12.74
C MET A 1 -1.45 -9.71 -13.76
N LEU A 2 -1.28 -10.76 -14.57
CA LEU A 2 -2.32 -11.27 -15.47
C LEU A 2 -2.94 -12.52 -14.86
N VAL A 3 -4.23 -12.70 -15.03
CA VAL A 3 -4.96 -13.91 -14.62
C VAL A 3 -5.61 -14.50 -15.84
N VAL A 4 -5.32 -15.77 -16.08
CA VAL A 4 -5.98 -16.53 -17.14
C VAL A 4 -7.26 -17.10 -16.54
N THR A 5 -8.40 -16.67 -17.07
CA THR A 5 -9.74 -16.95 -16.51
C THR A 5 -10.41 -18.17 -17.14
N GLY A 6 -9.86 -18.69 -18.25
CA GLY A 6 -10.40 -19.86 -18.96
C GLY A 6 -9.35 -20.75 -19.61
N SER A 7 -9.82 -21.85 -20.20
CA SER A 7 -9.04 -22.74 -21.06
C SER A 7 -8.93 -22.17 -22.48
N GLY A 8 -8.29 -22.87 -23.42
CA GLY A 8 -8.08 -22.38 -24.79
C GLY A 8 -9.35 -21.89 -25.51
N ASN A 9 -10.52 -22.45 -25.21
CA ASN A 9 -11.82 -22.00 -25.76
C ASN A 9 -12.25 -20.59 -25.33
N ALA A 10 -11.59 -19.99 -24.32
CA ALA A 10 -11.86 -18.62 -23.87
C ALA A 10 -11.11 -17.56 -24.67
N PHE A 11 -10.37 -17.98 -25.69
CA PHE A 11 -9.50 -17.15 -26.52
C PHE A 11 -9.87 -17.35 -27.99
N ALA A 12 -9.89 -16.25 -28.73
CA ALA A 12 -10.07 -16.28 -30.17
C ALA A 12 -8.74 -16.01 -30.89
N ASP A 13 -8.64 -16.57 -32.08
CA ASP A 13 -7.53 -16.30 -33.00
C ASP A 13 -7.46 -14.80 -33.32
N GLY A 14 -6.25 -14.22 -33.24
CA GLY A 14 -6.03 -12.81 -33.48
C GLY A 14 -6.31 -11.88 -32.29
N GLU A 15 -6.77 -12.39 -31.15
CA GLU A 15 -6.88 -11.58 -29.93
C GLU A 15 -5.49 -11.15 -29.47
N PHE A 16 -5.36 -9.94 -28.92
CA PHE A 16 -4.07 -9.43 -28.51
C PHE A 16 -4.12 -8.57 -27.24
N PHE A 17 -2.95 -8.38 -26.65
CA PHE A 17 -2.72 -7.43 -25.56
C PHE A 17 -1.34 -6.80 -25.70
N PHE A 18 -1.11 -5.71 -24.94
CA PHE A 18 0.18 -5.03 -24.91
C PHE A 18 0.81 -5.06 -23.53
N ILE A 19 2.14 -5.13 -23.51
CA ILE A 19 2.96 -4.88 -22.32
C ILE A 19 3.96 -3.76 -22.66
N THR A 20 4.04 -2.75 -21.81
CA THR A 20 5.02 -1.66 -21.90
C THR A 20 6.04 -1.77 -20.77
N ASP A 21 7.31 -1.74 -21.12
CA ASP A 21 8.45 -1.50 -20.23
C ASP A 21 8.85 -0.02 -20.29
N THR A 22 8.98 0.64 -19.13
CA THR A 22 9.48 2.02 -19.00
C THR A 22 10.76 2.11 -18.16
N SER A 23 11.41 0.98 -17.88
CA SER A 23 12.64 0.93 -17.10
C SER A 23 13.83 1.58 -17.82
N GLY A 24 13.79 1.66 -19.15
CA GLY A 24 14.73 2.40 -19.99
C GLY A 24 14.31 3.85 -20.31
N PRO A 25 15.22 4.68 -20.82
CA PRO A 25 14.94 6.09 -21.17
C PRO A 25 13.92 6.26 -22.31
N THR A 26 13.58 5.19 -23.01
CA THR A 26 12.52 5.16 -24.03
C THR A 26 11.60 3.98 -23.75
N PRO A 27 10.29 4.21 -23.55
CA PRO A 27 9.34 3.13 -23.32
C PRO A 27 9.32 2.13 -24.48
N VAL A 28 9.39 0.85 -24.17
CA VAL A 28 9.30 -0.24 -25.15
C VAL A 28 7.96 -0.94 -24.97
N THR A 29 7.10 -0.88 -25.98
CA THR A 29 5.82 -1.62 -25.98
C THR A 29 5.91 -2.83 -26.91
N ARG A 30 5.46 -3.98 -26.43
CA ARG A 30 5.32 -5.21 -27.22
C ARG A 30 3.85 -5.63 -27.29
N LYS A 31 3.44 -6.06 -28.49
CA LYS A 31 2.14 -6.65 -28.77
C LYS A 31 2.25 -8.16 -28.74
N PHE A 32 1.34 -8.81 -28.03
CA PHE A 32 1.23 -10.26 -27.93
C PHE A 32 -0.09 -10.70 -28.51
N GLU A 33 -0.06 -11.64 -29.46
CA GLU A 33 -1.24 -12.09 -30.20
C GLU A 33 -1.46 -13.60 -30.00
N PHE A 34 -2.69 -14.01 -29.72
CA PHE A 34 -3.10 -15.41 -29.64
C PHE A 34 -3.27 -15.99 -31.05
N ASP A 35 -2.50 -17.03 -31.35
CA ASP A 35 -2.42 -17.66 -32.67
C ASP A 35 -2.78 -19.16 -32.57
N SER A 36 -3.86 -19.55 -33.23
CA SER A 36 -4.37 -20.92 -33.29
C SER A 36 -4.04 -21.64 -34.60
N ASP A 37 -3.44 -20.94 -35.57
CA ASP A 37 -3.19 -21.46 -36.90
C ASP A 37 -2.04 -22.48 -36.94
N SER A 38 -2.12 -23.39 -37.92
CA SER A 38 -1.09 -24.39 -38.19
C SER A 38 -0.95 -24.59 -39.70
N PRO A 39 0.05 -23.98 -40.36
CA PRO A 39 1.21 -23.28 -39.77
C PRO A 39 0.84 -21.91 -39.14
N PRO A 40 1.64 -21.41 -38.17
CA PRO A 40 1.42 -20.11 -37.52
C PRO A 40 1.23 -18.97 -38.53
N ALA A 41 0.20 -18.16 -38.36
CA ALA A 41 -0.10 -17.02 -39.20
C ALA A 41 -0.66 -15.87 -38.36
N LEU A 42 0.22 -14.94 -37.96
CA LEU A 42 -0.20 -13.77 -37.19
C LEU A 42 -0.99 -12.79 -38.07
N ASN A 43 -2.07 -12.26 -37.53
CA ASN A 43 -2.86 -11.19 -38.13
C ASN A 43 -2.08 -9.87 -38.14
N ASP A 44 -1.14 -9.70 -37.21
CA ASP A 44 -0.15 -8.63 -37.22
C ASP A 44 1.27 -9.22 -37.27
N SER A 45 2.00 -8.95 -38.35
CA SER A 45 3.36 -9.47 -38.55
C SER A 45 4.38 -8.95 -37.53
N ASP A 46 4.08 -7.84 -36.85
CA ASP A 46 4.95 -7.26 -35.83
C ASP A 46 4.60 -7.73 -34.40
N ALA A 47 3.56 -8.56 -34.25
CA ALA A 47 3.17 -9.14 -32.97
C ALA A 47 4.03 -10.34 -32.58
N ILE A 48 4.04 -10.63 -31.28
CA ILE A 48 4.66 -11.82 -30.71
C ILE A 48 3.58 -12.89 -30.52
N GLY A 49 3.70 -13.98 -31.27
CA GLY A 49 2.73 -15.07 -31.22
C GLY A 49 2.70 -15.81 -29.87
N ILE A 50 1.49 -16.05 -29.38
CA ILE A 50 1.16 -16.96 -28.30
C ILE A 50 0.42 -18.12 -28.94
N SER A 51 1.15 -19.20 -29.20
CA SER A 51 0.55 -20.39 -29.81
C SER A 51 -0.42 -21.04 -28.83
N PHE A 52 -1.68 -21.21 -29.26
CA PHE A 52 -2.69 -21.88 -28.47
C PHE A 52 -3.53 -22.86 -29.28
N ARG A 53 -4.30 -23.70 -28.59
CA ARG A 53 -5.36 -24.52 -29.19
C ARG A 53 -6.62 -24.40 -28.35
N PRO A 54 -7.83 -24.40 -28.95
CA PRO A 54 -9.08 -24.35 -28.18
C PRO A 54 -9.18 -25.45 -27.10
N THR A 55 -8.57 -26.62 -27.37
CA THR A 55 -8.56 -27.77 -26.45
C THR A 55 -7.51 -27.71 -25.33
N GLN A 56 -6.64 -26.68 -25.28
CA GLN A 56 -5.64 -26.56 -24.22
C GLN A 56 -6.29 -26.29 -22.86
N THR A 57 -5.71 -26.88 -21.81
CA THR A 57 -6.10 -26.54 -20.44
C THR A 57 -5.60 -25.14 -20.07
N GLN A 58 -6.25 -24.52 -19.08
CA GLN A 58 -5.82 -23.22 -18.54
C GLN A 58 -4.32 -23.21 -18.18
N SER A 59 -3.80 -24.26 -17.53
CA SER A 59 -2.39 -24.34 -17.14
C SER A 59 -1.44 -24.36 -18.36
N GLN A 60 -1.79 -25.12 -19.40
CA GLN A 60 -1.01 -25.16 -20.64
C GLN A 60 -0.99 -23.80 -21.35
N LEU A 61 -2.12 -23.10 -21.32
CA LEU A 61 -2.21 -21.77 -21.90
C LEU A 61 -1.42 -20.73 -21.11
N VAL A 62 -1.46 -20.77 -19.77
CA VAL A 62 -0.67 -19.87 -18.91
C VAL A 62 0.82 -20.06 -19.20
N GLN A 63 1.27 -21.31 -19.37
CA GLN A 63 2.66 -21.61 -19.75
C GLN A 63 3.03 -21.05 -21.12
N ALA A 64 2.12 -21.11 -22.11
CA ALA A 64 2.34 -20.54 -23.43
C ALA A 64 2.55 -19.02 -23.36
N ILE A 65 1.68 -18.32 -22.61
CA ILE A 65 1.79 -16.87 -22.40
C ILE A 65 3.12 -16.50 -21.72
N VAL A 66 3.48 -17.20 -20.63
CA VAL A 66 4.75 -16.97 -19.91
C VAL A 66 5.96 -17.16 -20.83
N SER A 67 5.94 -18.21 -21.64
CA SER A 67 7.03 -18.52 -22.56
C SER A 67 7.19 -17.45 -23.64
N SER A 68 6.10 -16.97 -24.22
CA SER A 68 6.13 -15.89 -25.22
C SER A 68 6.63 -14.58 -24.62
N ILE A 69 6.23 -14.21 -23.40
CA ILE A 69 6.71 -12.99 -22.73
C ILE A 69 8.21 -13.08 -22.44
N ASN A 70 8.68 -14.20 -21.87
CA ASN A 70 10.10 -14.38 -21.56
C ASN A 70 10.96 -14.51 -22.83
N GLY A 71 10.39 -15.01 -23.93
CA GLY A 71 11.04 -15.06 -25.24
C GLY A 71 11.11 -13.72 -25.98
N ALA A 72 10.33 -12.71 -25.54
CA ALA A 72 10.21 -11.42 -26.21
C ALA A 72 11.40 -10.46 -25.97
N ASN A 73 12.31 -10.80 -25.04
CA ASN A 73 13.56 -10.08 -24.77
C ASN A 73 13.39 -8.54 -24.62
N PHE A 74 12.46 -8.09 -23.77
CA PHE A 74 12.14 -6.66 -23.60
C PHE A 74 11.95 -6.26 -22.12
N GLY A 75 12.97 -6.39 -21.28
CA GLY A 75 12.98 -5.85 -19.90
C GLY A 75 11.92 -6.39 -18.91
N VAL A 76 10.93 -7.13 -19.39
CA VAL A 76 9.85 -7.76 -18.62
C VAL A 76 10.12 -9.25 -18.50
N THR A 77 10.03 -9.76 -17.28
CA THR A 77 10.07 -11.20 -16.97
C THR A 77 8.70 -11.66 -16.48
N ALA A 78 8.20 -12.77 -17.02
CA ALA A 78 6.98 -13.42 -16.58
C ALA A 78 7.28 -14.65 -15.71
N ARG A 79 6.61 -14.77 -14.57
CA ARG A 79 6.67 -15.93 -13.68
C ARG A 79 5.30 -16.55 -13.50
N LEU A 80 5.27 -17.88 -13.50
CA LEU A 80 4.05 -18.67 -13.32
C LEU A 80 3.68 -18.74 -11.83
N SER A 81 2.42 -18.45 -11.51
CA SER A 81 1.83 -18.63 -10.18
C SER A 81 0.42 -19.21 -10.31
N GLY A 82 0.33 -20.52 -10.55
CA GLY A 82 -0.94 -21.18 -10.83
C GLY A 82 -1.58 -20.70 -12.14
N ASN A 83 -2.82 -20.21 -12.09
CA ASN A 83 -3.48 -19.56 -13.23
C ASN A 83 -3.14 -18.07 -13.36
N LYS A 84 -2.22 -17.56 -12.54
CA LYS A 84 -1.75 -16.18 -12.54
C LYS A 84 -0.36 -16.10 -13.14
N ILE A 85 -0.08 -14.97 -13.78
CA ILE A 85 1.21 -14.61 -14.36
C ILE A 85 1.67 -13.33 -13.67
N GLU A 86 2.74 -13.47 -12.89
CA GLU A 86 3.43 -12.35 -12.30
C GLU A 86 4.36 -11.74 -13.35
N LEU A 87 4.29 -10.42 -13.54
CA LEU A 87 5.17 -9.69 -14.43
C LEU A 87 6.12 -8.85 -13.58
N GLU A 88 7.40 -8.94 -13.88
CA GLU A 88 8.46 -8.14 -13.28
C GLU A 88 9.06 -7.25 -14.35
N GLY A 89 9.22 -5.96 -14.09
CA GLY A 89 9.76 -4.99 -15.05
C GLY A 89 8.71 -4.35 -15.97
N ASP A 90 7.45 -4.76 -15.92
CA ASP A 90 6.37 -4.09 -16.63
C ASP A 90 5.97 -2.76 -15.95
N SER A 91 5.53 -1.81 -16.77
CA SER A 91 5.01 -0.51 -16.34
C SER A 91 3.53 -0.32 -16.68
N ARG A 92 3.08 -0.96 -17.75
CA ARG A 92 1.69 -0.96 -18.21
C ARG A 92 1.38 -2.29 -18.89
N ILE A 93 0.19 -2.80 -18.62
CA ILE A 93 -0.45 -3.87 -19.37
C ILE A 93 -1.74 -3.30 -19.89
N ASP A 94 -1.94 -3.40 -21.19
CA ASP A 94 -3.12 -2.90 -21.90
C ASP A 94 -3.91 -4.06 -22.49
N LEU A 95 -5.17 -4.17 -22.07
CA LEU A 95 -6.15 -5.17 -22.53
C LEU A 95 -7.29 -4.49 -23.32
N SER A 96 -7.07 -3.29 -23.87
CA SER A 96 -8.10 -2.34 -24.34
C SER A 96 -9.13 -2.87 -25.33
N ASP A 97 -8.83 -3.93 -26.09
CA ASP A 97 -9.80 -4.54 -27.02
C ASP A 97 -10.53 -5.77 -26.43
N GLY A 98 -10.23 -6.11 -25.18
CA GLY A 98 -10.83 -7.22 -24.43
C GLY A 98 -10.34 -8.58 -24.92
N VAL A 99 -9.50 -9.25 -24.11
CA VAL A 99 -9.22 -10.67 -24.27
C VAL A 99 -10.09 -11.41 -23.23
N PRO A 100 -11.22 -12.03 -23.59
CA PRO A 100 -12.18 -12.57 -22.62
C PRO A 100 -11.58 -13.58 -21.65
N GLY A 101 -10.58 -14.34 -22.11
CA GLY A 101 -9.82 -15.29 -21.31
C GLY A 101 -8.71 -14.70 -20.44
N LEU A 102 -8.45 -13.39 -20.50
CA LEU A 102 -7.52 -12.68 -19.62
C LEU A 102 -8.23 -11.63 -18.76
N ARG A 103 -7.81 -11.60 -17.52
CA ARG A 103 -8.13 -10.51 -16.59
C ARG A 103 -6.85 -9.92 -16.06
N LYS A 104 -6.77 -8.60 -16.00
CA LYS A 104 -5.74 -7.93 -15.23
C LYS A 104 -6.15 -7.96 -13.76
N GLU A 105 -5.34 -8.58 -12.92
CA GLU A 105 -5.40 -8.34 -11.48
C GLU A 105 -4.33 -7.32 -11.13
N PHE A 106 -4.71 -6.32 -10.34
CA PHE A 106 -3.78 -5.33 -9.86
C PHE A 106 -2.64 -6.06 -9.14
N GLN A 107 -1.43 -5.95 -9.70
CA GLN A 107 -0.23 -6.18 -8.92
C GLN A 107 -0.17 -4.99 -7.97
N THR A 108 -0.03 -5.25 -6.69
CA THR A 108 0.34 -4.23 -5.70
C THR A 108 1.76 -3.74 -5.99
N LYS A 109 1.96 -3.07 -7.12
CA LYS A 109 3.05 -2.11 -7.30
C LYS A 109 2.43 -0.74 -7.09
N PHE A 110 1.99 -0.54 -5.86
CA PHE A 110 1.98 0.81 -5.34
C PHE A 110 3.45 1.10 -5.01
N ASP A 111 4.05 2.13 -5.61
CA ASP A 111 5.31 2.73 -5.12
C ASP A 111 5.03 3.48 -3.79
N LEU A 112 4.43 2.77 -2.84
CA LEU A 112 4.42 3.14 -1.43
C LEU A 112 5.78 2.71 -0.93
N GLY A 113 6.78 3.52 -1.24
CA GLY A 113 8.14 3.25 -0.84
C GLY A 113 8.23 2.86 0.63
N SER A 114 9.28 2.10 0.95
CA SER A 114 9.42 1.44 2.24
C SER A 114 9.32 2.44 3.39
N VAL A 115 8.78 2.01 4.54
CA VAL A 115 8.78 2.81 5.77
C VAL A 115 9.68 2.15 6.79
N LEU A 116 10.66 2.90 7.28
CA LEU A 116 11.47 2.53 8.42
C LEU A 116 10.94 3.20 9.68
N VAL A 117 10.95 2.47 10.79
CA VAL A 117 10.61 2.94 12.12
C VAL A 117 11.83 2.80 13.00
N MET A 118 12.21 3.90 13.65
CA MET A 118 13.31 3.96 14.59
C MET A 118 12.78 3.65 16.00
N THR A 119 13.46 2.78 16.73
CA THR A 119 13.11 2.34 18.09
C THR A 119 14.29 2.56 19.05
N GLY A 120 13.97 2.82 20.32
CA GLY A 120 14.98 3.09 21.36
C GLY A 120 15.45 4.54 21.44
N ASP A 121 16.76 4.73 21.53
CA ASP A 121 17.46 6.02 21.54
C ASP A 121 18.88 5.83 20.95
N GLY A 122 19.72 6.86 21.00
CA GLY A 122 21.10 6.81 20.51
C GLY A 122 21.92 5.61 20.99
N THR A 123 21.68 5.11 22.21
CA THR A 123 22.40 3.95 22.77
C THR A 123 21.96 2.61 22.16
N THR A 124 20.85 2.61 21.42
CA THR A 124 20.29 1.41 20.77
C THR A 124 20.98 1.11 19.45
N PHE A 125 21.49 2.13 18.76
CA PHE A 125 22.13 2.00 17.46
C PHE A 125 23.60 1.62 17.63
N ALA A 126 24.14 0.86 16.67
CA ALA A 126 25.54 0.47 16.66
C ALA A 126 26.31 1.25 15.60
N ASP A 127 27.55 1.61 15.93
CA ASP A 127 28.47 2.21 14.98
C ASP A 127 28.83 1.22 13.87
N GLY A 128 28.87 1.69 12.63
CA GLY A 128 29.06 0.86 11.44
C GLY A 128 27.86 0.02 11.03
N GLN A 129 26.68 0.21 11.67
CA GLN A 129 25.43 -0.43 11.25
C GLN A 129 25.03 0.04 9.85
N LYS A 130 24.70 -0.90 8.95
CA LYS A 130 24.43 -0.59 7.52
C LYS A 130 22.98 -0.84 7.15
N LEU A 131 22.48 -0.03 6.23
CA LEU A 131 21.26 -0.27 5.48
C LEU A 131 21.51 0.04 4.01
N SER A 132 20.84 -0.65 3.10
CA SER A 132 20.94 -0.42 1.66
C SER A 132 19.59 -0.04 1.08
N VAL A 133 19.57 0.98 0.24
CA VAL A 133 18.39 1.41 -0.50
C VAL A 133 18.61 1.12 -1.97
N MET A 134 17.74 0.30 -2.56
CA MET A 134 17.73 0.06 -4.00
C MET A 134 16.74 1.01 -4.66
N GLU A 135 17.16 1.76 -5.66
CA GLU A 135 16.26 2.64 -6.44
C GLU A 135 15.38 1.88 -7.43
N ASN A 136 14.18 2.42 -7.72
CA ASN A 136 13.22 1.81 -8.65
C ASN A 136 13.68 1.94 -10.11
N ALA A 137 14.28 3.06 -10.48
CA ALA A 137 14.94 3.23 -11.76
C ALA A 137 16.37 2.68 -11.67
N GLY A 138 16.82 1.86 -12.62
CA GLY A 138 18.23 1.42 -12.70
C GLY A 138 18.65 0.29 -11.75
N GLY A 139 17.95 0.06 -10.63
CA GLY A 139 18.19 -1.08 -9.73
C GLY A 139 19.55 -1.03 -9.00
N VAL A 140 20.15 0.16 -8.88
CA VAL A 140 21.40 0.36 -8.16
C VAL A 140 21.14 0.35 -6.65
N SER A 141 21.97 -0.39 -5.90
CA SER A 141 21.91 -0.42 -4.43
C SER A 141 22.88 0.60 -3.86
N HIS A 142 22.38 1.47 -2.98
CA HIS A 142 23.15 2.46 -2.26
C HIS A 142 23.21 2.13 -0.77
N THR A 143 24.42 1.90 -0.26
CA THR A 143 24.65 1.59 1.14
C THR A 143 24.78 2.87 1.96
N PHE A 144 24.09 2.90 3.08
CA PHE A 144 24.16 3.91 4.13
C PHE A 144 24.67 3.28 5.42
N GLU A 145 25.50 4.01 6.15
CA GLU A 145 26.20 3.51 7.34
C GLU A 145 26.02 4.49 8.50
N LEU A 146 25.52 3.99 9.63
CA LEU A 146 25.42 4.77 10.85
C LEU A 146 26.83 5.02 11.40
N ASP A 147 27.15 6.29 11.62
CA ASP A 147 28.46 6.73 12.08
C ASP A 147 28.31 7.60 13.33
N ALA A 148 28.87 7.13 14.45
CA ALA A 148 28.94 7.90 15.69
C ALA A 148 29.93 9.07 15.55
N GLY A 149 31.07 8.81 14.91
CA GLY A 149 32.17 9.73 14.61
C GLY A 149 32.57 10.72 15.70
N ASN A 150 33.31 11.75 15.30
CA ASN A 150 33.64 12.89 16.14
C ASN A 150 32.57 13.97 15.98
N TRP A 151 32.21 14.66 17.06
CA TRP A 151 31.27 15.77 16.99
C TRP A 151 31.66 16.91 17.92
N ILE A 152 31.10 18.08 17.65
CA ILE A 152 31.20 19.26 18.50
C ILE A 152 29.79 19.77 18.78
N THR A 153 29.53 20.23 20.02
CA THR A 153 28.33 21.02 20.33
C THR A 153 28.73 22.48 20.36
N LEU A 154 28.05 23.29 19.58
CA LEU A 154 28.29 24.72 19.50
C LEU A 154 27.25 25.47 20.34
N PRO A 155 27.67 26.50 21.09
CA PRO A 155 26.77 27.28 21.93
C PRO A 155 25.91 28.23 21.09
N ALA A 156 24.91 28.87 21.72
CA ALA A 156 24.22 29.99 21.10
C ALA A 156 25.11 31.25 21.10
N GLY A 157 24.79 32.22 20.25
CA GLY A 157 25.54 33.48 20.16
C GLY A 157 25.62 34.22 21.50
N ALA A 158 24.59 34.12 22.34
CA ALA A 158 24.53 34.75 23.67
C ALA A 158 25.61 34.25 24.65
N ASP A 159 26.14 33.05 24.40
CA ASP A 159 27.16 32.41 25.24
C ASP A 159 28.58 32.56 24.65
N LEU A 160 28.72 33.18 23.47
CA LEU A 160 29.99 33.47 22.82
C LEU A 160 30.47 34.88 23.18
N VAL A 161 31.79 35.05 23.25
CA VAL A 161 32.45 36.35 23.43
C VAL A 161 33.30 36.67 22.19
N ASP A 162 33.34 37.95 21.80
CA ASP A 162 34.23 38.41 20.71
C ASP A 162 35.69 37.97 20.98
N GLY A 163 36.29 37.27 20.02
CA GLY A 163 37.63 36.72 20.11
C GLY A 163 37.72 35.29 20.67
N ASP A 164 36.59 34.63 20.98
CA ASP A 164 36.59 33.21 21.30
C ASP A 164 37.14 32.38 20.14
N LYS A 165 37.84 31.27 20.45
CA LYS A 165 38.57 30.48 19.44
C LYS A 165 38.20 29.02 19.45
N LEU A 166 37.99 28.48 18.24
CA LEU A 166 37.86 27.06 17.95
C LEU A 166 39.06 26.62 17.11
N THR A 167 39.81 25.63 17.55
CA THR A 167 40.94 25.07 16.81
C THR A 167 40.64 23.65 16.39
N ILE A 168 40.78 23.37 15.09
CA ILE A 168 40.57 22.05 14.50
C ILE A 168 41.91 21.56 13.93
N ASN A 169 42.27 20.33 14.28
CA ASN A 169 43.45 19.64 13.79
C ASN A 169 43.03 18.26 13.27
N ASP A 170 43.56 17.84 12.12
CA ASP A 170 43.29 16.54 11.51
C ASP A 170 44.36 15.47 11.81
N GLY A 171 45.32 15.83 12.67
CA GLY A 171 46.45 15.02 13.13
C GLY A 171 47.60 14.92 12.14
N VAL A 172 47.48 15.53 10.96
CA VAL A 172 48.52 15.51 9.91
C VAL A 172 49.03 16.92 9.64
N ASN A 173 48.15 17.89 9.65
CA ASN A 173 48.39 19.24 9.16
C ASN A 173 48.44 20.25 10.30
N ALA A 174 48.91 21.46 10.00
CA ALA A 174 48.90 22.53 10.98
C ALA A 174 47.45 22.81 11.44
N PRO A 175 47.19 22.95 12.75
CA PRO A 175 45.85 23.26 13.24
C PRO A 175 45.30 24.54 12.60
N VAL A 176 44.04 24.49 12.19
CA VAL A 176 43.31 25.67 11.71
C VAL A 176 42.60 26.30 12.91
N VAL A 177 42.82 27.60 13.10
CA VAL A 177 42.20 28.38 14.17
C VAL A 177 41.09 29.22 13.58
N PHE A 178 39.89 29.05 14.14
CA PHE A 178 38.70 29.84 13.85
C PHE A 178 38.46 30.81 15.00
N GLU A 179 38.16 32.07 14.67
CA GLU A 179 37.91 33.14 15.65
C GLU A 179 36.47 33.63 15.49
N PHE A 180 35.70 33.59 16.58
CA PHE A 180 34.34 34.12 16.63
C PHE A 180 34.37 35.64 16.73
N LYS A 181 33.70 36.30 15.80
CA LYS A 181 33.60 37.76 15.71
C LYS A 181 32.20 38.24 16.03
N ASP A 182 32.06 39.05 17.07
CA ASP A 182 30.78 39.70 17.37
C ASP A 182 30.53 40.79 16.32
N SER A 183 29.57 40.52 15.44
CA SER A 183 29.17 41.40 14.34
C SER A 183 28.50 42.70 14.81
N THR A 184 28.14 42.80 16.09
CA THR A 184 27.53 43.98 16.70
C THR A 184 28.56 44.96 17.27
N LEU A 185 29.83 44.53 17.42
CA LEU A 185 30.92 45.36 17.95
C LEU A 185 31.78 45.96 16.84
N ALA A 186 32.21 47.21 17.03
CA ALA A 186 32.99 47.98 16.04
C ALA A 186 34.53 47.85 16.18
N VAL A 187 35.06 46.82 16.86
CA VAL A 187 36.51 46.66 17.17
C VAL A 187 37.12 45.46 16.41
N PRO A 188 38.46 45.35 16.34
CA PRO A 188 39.22 45.22 15.10
C PRO A 188 39.05 43.86 14.39
N THR A 189 39.53 43.83 13.14
CA THR A 189 39.69 42.66 12.27
C THR A 189 40.26 41.43 13.00
N PRO A 190 39.87 40.21 12.60
CA PRO A 190 40.41 38.97 13.17
C PRO A 190 41.93 38.98 13.22
N LEU A 191 42.50 38.25 14.17
CA LEU A 191 43.94 38.07 14.28
C LEU A 191 44.49 37.53 12.95
N THR A 192 45.57 38.15 12.46
CA THR A 192 46.19 37.78 11.18
C THR A 192 46.53 36.29 11.15
N GLY A 193 45.80 35.52 10.36
CA GLY A 193 46.00 34.07 10.18
C GLY A 193 44.82 33.19 10.65
N ASP A 194 43.87 33.74 11.41
CA ASP A 194 42.69 33.01 11.88
C ASP A 194 41.52 33.11 10.88
N VAL A 195 40.66 32.09 10.85
CA VAL A 195 39.47 32.04 10.00
C VAL A 195 38.28 32.64 10.76
N GLN A 196 37.71 33.72 10.24
CA GLN A 196 36.65 34.47 10.92
C GLN A 196 35.29 33.73 10.86
N ILE A 197 34.57 33.73 11.99
CA ILE A 197 33.19 33.27 12.11
C ILE A 197 32.35 34.40 12.72
N ASP A 198 31.55 35.08 11.91
CA ASP A 198 30.69 36.17 12.37
C ASP A 198 29.49 35.67 13.18
N PHE A 199 29.25 36.19 14.37
CA PHE A 199 28.04 35.91 15.14
C PHE A 199 27.34 37.17 15.63
N ASP A 200 26.05 37.05 15.89
CA ASP A 200 25.22 38.04 16.57
C ASP A 200 24.78 37.46 17.92
N PRO A 201 25.21 38.03 19.07
CA PRO A 201 24.92 37.50 20.39
C PRO A 201 23.42 37.53 20.75
N THR A 202 22.62 38.30 20.03
CA THR A 202 21.18 38.46 20.30
C THR A 202 20.28 37.65 19.38
N MET A 203 20.80 37.26 18.21
CA MET A 203 20.00 36.61 17.15
C MET A 203 20.40 35.18 16.84
N ASP A 204 21.68 34.82 17.00
CA ASP A 204 22.15 33.51 16.59
C ASP A 204 21.83 32.43 17.63
N THR A 205 20.99 31.48 17.23
CA THR A 205 20.79 30.23 17.96
C THR A 205 22.00 29.31 17.81
N ALA A 206 22.09 28.26 18.63
CA ALA A 206 23.13 27.24 18.51
C ALA A 206 23.18 26.62 17.09
N ASP A 207 22.03 26.42 16.44
CA ASP A 207 21.96 25.91 15.06
C ASP A 207 22.45 26.92 14.02
N ALA A 208 22.24 28.23 14.27
CA ALA A 208 22.76 29.29 13.42
C ALA A 208 24.29 29.38 13.53
N ILE A 209 24.84 29.34 14.75
CA ILE A 209 26.28 29.25 14.98
C ILE A 209 26.87 28.02 14.30
N ARG A 210 26.23 26.85 14.46
CA ARG A 210 26.62 25.60 13.77
C ARG A 210 26.68 25.75 12.26
N ALA A 211 25.67 26.39 11.65
CA ALA A 211 25.68 26.64 10.20
C ALA A 211 26.86 27.52 9.77
N LYS A 212 27.21 28.53 10.56
CA LYS A 212 28.32 29.44 10.27
C LYS A 212 29.69 28.78 10.47
N VAL A 213 29.85 27.99 11.53
CA VAL A 213 31.05 27.17 11.73
C VAL A 213 31.23 26.19 10.59
N GLN A 214 30.16 25.49 10.18
CA GLN A 214 30.22 24.59 9.03
C GLN A 214 30.64 25.33 7.75
N ALA A 215 30.03 26.47 7.44
CA ALA A 215 30.39 27.27 6.28
C ALA A 215 31.85 27.77 6.31
N ALA A 216 32.35 28.13 7.49
CA ALA A 216 33.75 28.54 7.66
C ALA A 216 34.69 27.37 7.39
N ILE A 217 34.42 26.17 7.94
CA ILE A 217 35.20 24.97 7.65
C ILE A 217 35.13 24.64 6.15
N ASP A 218 33.94 24.60 5.55
CA ASP A 218 33.76 24.34 4.11
C ASP A 218 34.54 25.36 3.25
N SER A 219 34.55 26.63 3.64
CA SER A 219 35.30 27.66 2.91
C SER A 219 36.82 27.43 2.95
N THR A 220 37.34 26.91 4.07
CA THR A 220 38.76 26.53 4.19
C THR A 220 39.10 25.28 3.38
N LEU A 221 38.12 24.42 3.11
CA LEU A 221 38.26 23.25 2.22
C LEU A 221 38.28 23.64 0.74
N VAL A 222 37.62 24.73 0.35
CA VAL A 222 37.46 25.15 -1.05
C VAL A 222 38.48 26.22 -1.48
N ALA A 223 38.95 27.07 -0.57
CA ALA A 223 39.82 28.20 -0.88
C ALA A 223 41.32 27.91 -0.60
N ALA A 224 42.01 27.20 -1.50
CA ALA A 224 43.33 27.59 -2.06
C ALA A 224 44.09 26.45 -2.78
N PRO A 225 44.71 26.71 -3.95
CA PRO A 225 45.71 25.83 -4.59
C PRO A 225 47.12 26.01 -3.99
N THR A 226 47.25 26.60 -2.80
CA THR A 226 48.47 26.50 -2.00
C THR A 226 48.37 25.26 -1.12
N MET A 227 49.48 24.57 -0.88
CA MET A 227 49.59 23.25 -0.23
C MET A 227 48.93 23.06 1.16
N ALA A 228 48.15 24.03 1.66
CA ALA A 228 47.28 23.94 2.83
C ALA A 228 45.80 23.64 2.50
N GLY A 229 45.31 24.01 1.30
CA GLY A 229 43.90 23.82 0.90
C GLY A 229 43.58 22.41 0.37
N GLU A 230 44.59 21.66 -0.09
CA GLU A 230 44.44 20.24 -0.43
C GLU A 230 44.40 19.31 0.81
N LEU A 231 44.65 19.84 2.01
CA LEU A 231 45.02 19.04 3.18
C LEU A 231 43.85 18.44 3.97
N MET A 232 42.64 18.99 3.87
CA MET A 232 41.47 18.52 4.66
C MET A 232 40.31 17.98 3.82
N ALA A 233 40.35 18.16 2.49
CA ALA A 233 39.35 17.65 1.58
C ALA A 233 39.33 16.11 1.59
N GLY A 234 38.21 15.52 2.04
CA GLY A 234 38.03 14.08 2.16
C GLY A 234 38.41 13.46 3.52
N ARG A 235 38.85 14.28 4.50
CA ARG A 235 39.12 13.81 5.88
C ARG A 235 38.04 14.20 6.90
N PHE A 236 37.23 15.19 6.57
CA PHE A 236 36.05 15.58 7.33
C PHE A 236 34.80 15.21 6.54
N SER A 237 33.84 14.60 7.22
CA SER A 237 32.48 14.42 6.72
C SER A 237 31.57 15.29 7.57
N LEU A 238 31.44 16.56 7.19
CA LEU A 238 30.64 17.50 7.97
C LEU A 238 29.16 17.21 7.79
N ALA A 239 28.51 16.77 8.86
CA ALA A 239 27.07 16.52 8.84
C ALA A 239 26.37 17.29 9.97
N PRO A 240 25.36 18.12 9.65
CA PRO A 240 24.63 18.88 10.64
C PRO A 240 23.78 17.96 11.51
N MET A 241 23.70 18.26 12.82
CA MET A 241 22.82 17.58 13.76
C MET A 241 22.02 18.61 14.57
N ASN A 242 20.87 18.20 15.13
CA ASN A 242 20.03 19.09 15.94
C ASN A 242 20.77 19.59 17.20
N GLY A 243 20.38 20.79 17.66
CA GLY A 243 20.84 21.34 18.94
C GLY A 243 22.25 21.92 18.89
N GLY A 244 22.63 22.54 17.77
CA GLY A 244 23.95 23.15 17.58
C GLY A 244 25.08 22.16 17.38
N ARG A 245 24.79 20.90 17.07
CA ARG A 245 25.81 19.85 16.95
C ARG A 245 26.31 19.71 15.51
N LEU A 246 27.60 19.49 15.35
CA LEU A 246 28.25 19.24 14.05
C LEU A 246 29.08 17.97 14.13
N HIS A 247 28.76 16.99 13.29
CA HIS A 247 29.59 15.79 13.09
C HIS A 247 30.78 16.16 12.20
N LEU A 248 31.97 15.71 12.57
CA LEU A 248 33.25 16.02 11.94
C LEU A 248 33.83 14.83 11.16
N GLY A 249 33.15 13.69 11.17
CA GLY A 249 33.58 12.44 10.55
C GLY A 249 34.32 11.49 11.49
N HIS A 250 34.71 10.35 10.94
CA HIS A 250 35.21 9.16 11.63
C HIS A 250 36.75 9.08 11.75
N ASN A 251 37.49 10.16 11.45
CA ASN A 251 38.95 10.11 11.51
C ASN A 251 39.42 10.26 12.97
N ASP A 252 39.94 9.18 13.56
CA ASP A 252 40.48 9.10 14.93
C ASP A 252 41.57 10.14 15.24
N GLN A 253 42.16 10.74 14.21
CA GLN A 253 43.19 11.77 14.36
C GLN A 253 42.65 13.20 14.42
N VAL A 254 41.33 13.39 14.27
CA VAL A 254 40.71 14.71 14.42
C VAL A 254 40.71 15.11 15.89
N MET A 255 41.42 16.20 16.18
CA MET A 255 41.50 16.83 17.50
C MET A 255 40.82 18.20 17.41
N VAL A 256 39.81 18.41 18.25
CA VAL A 256 39.22 19.74 18.44
C VAL A 256 39.63 20.28 19.81
N SER A 257 40.01 21.54 19.85
CA SER A 257 40.20 22.27 21.10
C SER A 257 39.56 23.64 20.98
N ALA A 258 39.06 24.18 22.08
CA ALA A 258 38.56 25.54 22.13
C ALA A 258 39.20 26.28 23.30
N THR A 259 39.40 27.58 23.12
CA THR A 259 39.85 28.46 24.20
C THR A 259 38.65 29.32 24.59
N THR A 260 38.39 29.42 25.90
CA THR A 260 37.38 30.29 26.55
C THR A 260 35.89 30.02 26.37
N VAL A 261 35.46 28.98 25.66
CA VAL A 261 34.03 28.65 25.55
C VAL A 261 33.51 28.04 26.86
N ASN A 262 32.68 28.79 27.61
CA ASN A 262 31.98 28.28 28.79
C ASN A 262 30.93 27.26 28.34
N GLY A 263 31.21 25.98 28.58
CA GLY A 263 30.29 24.89 28.25
C GLY A 263 30.68 24.13 26.97
N LEU A 264 31.19 22.92 27.22
CA LEU A 264 30.93 21.74 26.40
C LEU A 264 31.62 21.62 25.03
N LEU A 265 32.95 21.46 25.05
CA LEU A 265 33.65 20.70 24.02
C LEU A 265 33.75 19.23 24.48
N VAL A 266 32.78 18.39 24.12
CA VAL A 266 32.88 16.92 24.31
C VAL A 266 33.26 16.33 22.97
N VAL A 267 34.53 15.96 22.82
CA VAL A 267 35.01 15.15 21.71
C VAL A 267 34.92 13.70 22.17
N ASP A 268 34.00 12.93 21.59
CA ASP A 268 33.94 11.47 21.77
C ASP A 268 34.43 10.82 20.47
N GLN A 269 35.43 9.95 20.56
CA GLN A 269 36.09 9.35 19.39
C GLN A 269 35.58 7.92 19.18
N HIS A 270 35.03 7.64 18.00
CA HIS A 270 34.65 6.29 17.60
C HIS A 270 35.20 5.98 16.20
N ALA A 271 35.93 4.88 16.08
CA ALA A 271 36.65 4.46 14.89
C ALA A 271 35.74 3.68 13.93
N GLY A 272 35.43 4.23 12.75
CA GLY A 272 34.62 3.60 11.72
C GLY A 272 35.30 3.56 10.34
N ILE A 273 35.10 2.48 9.57
CA ILE A 273 35.60 2.30 8.19
C ILE A 273 34.42 2.40 7.22
N ALA A 274 34.27 3.56 6.57
CA ALA A 274 33.15 3.82 5.66
C ALA A 274 33.16 2.89 4.43
N GLY A 275 32.14 2.03 4.33
CA GLY A 275 31.80 1.29 3.11
C GLY A 275 30.57 1.85 2.39
N GLY A 276 29.95 2.91 2.91
CA GLY A 276 28.73 3.53 2.40
C GLY A 276 28.62 5.03 2.73
N THR A 277 27.47 5.64 2.38
CA THR A 277 27.15 7.04 2.69
C THR A 277 26.88 7.19 4.19
N VAL A 278 27.49 8.20 4.81
CA VAL A 278 27.41 8.40 6.26
C VAL A 278 26.02 8.88 6.70
N VAL A 279 25.49 8.24 7.74
CA VAL A 279 24.31 8.65 8.50
C VAL A 279 24.78 9.02 9.91
N PRO A 280 24.89 10.31 10.25
CA PRO A 280 25.43 10.72 11.53
C PRO A 280 24.44 10.41 12.67
N TYR A 281 24.94 9.85 13.78
CA TYR A 281 24.16 9.68 14.99
C TYR A 281 24.99 9.89 16.25
N LEU A 282 24.34 10.07 17.40
CA LEU A 282 25.03 10.18 18.70
C LEU A 282 24.69 8.97 19.55
N PRO A 283 25.68 8.22 20.08
CA PRO A 283 25.45 7.03 20.90
C PRO A 283 25.07 7.37 22.35
N THR A 284 24.09 8.27 22.53
CA THR A 284 23.63 8.75 23.85
C THR A 284 22.11 8.73 23.95
N ASN A 285 21.59 8.61 25.16
CA ASN A 285 20.13 8.65 25.40
C ASN A 285 19.48 10.01 25.06
N ALA A 286 20.28 11.07 24.90
CA ALA A 286 19.82 12.38 24.47
C ALA A 286 19.55 12.45 22.96
N PHE A 287 20.07 11.50 22.17
CA PHE A 287 19.79 11.38 20.75
C PHE A 287 18.53 10.55 20.57
N THR A 288 17.45 11.20 20.16
CA THR A 288 16.16 10.53 20.08
C THR A 288 16.01 9.77 18.76
N VAL A 289 15.05 8.85 18.72
CA VAL A 289 14.63 8.19 17.47
C VAL A 289 14.15 9.17 16.39
N ASN A 290 13.68 10.36 16.78
CA ASN A 290 13.31 11.41 15.83
C ASN A 290 14.56 12.03 15.20
N ASP A 291 15.62 12.22 16.00
CA ASP A 291 16.90 12.70 15.49
C ASP A 291 17.51 11.67 14.54
N MET A 292 17.43 10.37 14.87
CA MET A 292 17.88 9.31 13.97
C MET A 292 17.11 9.31 12.64
N ALA A 293 15.77 9.39 12.70
CA ALA A 293 14.94 9.43 11.51
C ALA A 293 15.28 10.62 10.61
N LEU A 294 15.51 11.80 11.21
CA LEU A 294 15.92 13.00 10.50
C LEU A 294 17.32 12.85 9.88
N SER A 295 18.31 12.36 10.64
CA SER A 295 19.66 12.08 10.14
C SER A 295 19.65 11.18 8.92
N LEU A 296 18.87 10.09 8.99
CA LEU A 296 18.76 9.16 7.86
C LEU A 296 18.11 9.81 6.64
N ALA A 297 17.03 10.58 6.82
CA ALA A 297 16.36 11.26 5.71
C ALA A 297 17.28 12.28 5.03
N ILE A 298 18.07 13.02 5.81
CA ILE A 298 19.06 13.99 5.29
C ILE A 298 20.13 13.25 4.48
N ALA A 299 20.70 12.17 5.02
CA ALA A 299 21.74 11.40 4.33
C ALA A 299 21.25 10.83 3.00
N VAL A 300 20.05 10.27 2.97
CA VAL A 300 19.44 9.70 1.74
C VAL A 300 19.18 10.77 0.70
N ASN A 301 18.58 11.90 1.08
CA ASN A 301 18.32 13.01 0.15
C ASN A 301 19.62 13.68 -0.33
N GLY A 302 20.65 13.71 0.51
CA GLY A 302 21.98 14.24 0.18
C GLY A 302 22.81 13.34 -0.73
N ALA A 303 22.49 12.04 -0.82
CA ALA A 303 23.20 11.08 -1.66
C ALA A 303 22.95 11.27 -3.17
N GLY A 304 21.97 12.10 -3.56
CA GLY A 304 21.66 12.37 -4.97
C GLY A 304 21.09 11.18 -5.73
N ILE A 305 20.46 10.23 -5.03
CA ILE A 305 19.86 9.03 -5.61
C ILE A 305 18.40 9.29 -6.03
N GLY A 306 17.81 8.43 -6.88
CA GLY A 306 16.42 8.55 -7.34
C GLY A 306 15.33 8.34 -6.26
N VAL A 307 15.72 8.35 -4.97
CA VAL A 307 14.87 8.09 -3.82
C VAL A 307 14.74 9.35 -2.98
N VAL A 308 13.51 9.68 -2.57
CA VAL A 308 13.23 10.77 -1.64
C VAL A 308 12.83 10.18 -0.29
N ALA A 309 13.58 10.52 0.75
CA ALA A 309 13.30 10.15 2.14
C ALA A 309 12.65 11.31 2.91
N THR A 310 11.53 11.05 3.59
CA THR A 310 10.81 12.05 4.40
C THR A 310 10.71 11.55 5.84
N ALA A 311 11.34 12.26 6.78
CA ALA A 311 11.24 11.97 8.21
C ALA A 311 9.94 12.56 8.80
N ALA A 312 9.24 11.78 9.63
CA ALA A 312 8.07 12.21 10.38
C ALA A 312 8.04 11.52 11.75
N GLY A 313 8.44 12.24 12.80
CA GLY A 313 8.66 11.66 14.12
C GLY A 313 9.77 10.60 14.06
N ASN A 314 9.51 9.41 14.60
CA ASN A 314 10.45 8.30 14.61
C ASN A 314 10.42 7.45 13.32
N ARG A 315 9.84 7.96 12.23
CA ARG A 315 9.66 7.22 10.98
C ARG A 315 10.35 7.92 9.82
N VAL A 316 10.85 7.12 8.88
CA VAL A 316 11.36 7.58 7.59
C VAL A 316 10.60 6.89 6.49
N GLN A 317 9.89 7.66 5.68
CA GLN A 317 9.20 7.18 4.49
C GLN A 317 10.10 7.38 3.27
N PHE A 318 10.31 6.33 2.51
CA PHE A 318 11.04 6.37 1.25
C PHE A 318 10.03 6.42 0.10
N SER A 319 10.43 7.03 -1.01
CA SER A 319 9.63 7.08 -2.23
C SER A 319 10.56 7.03 -3.43
N GLY A 320 10.21 6.22 -4.43
CA GLY A 320 11.12 5.90 -5.54
C GLY A 320 12.13 4.79 -5.21
N ASP A 321 12.08 4.20 -4.01
CA ASP A 321 12.80 2.98 -3.69
C ASP A 321 12.09 1.75 -4.27
N ARG A 322 12.88 0.77 -4.68
CA ARG A 322 12.45 -0.59 -5.04
C ARG A 322 12.43 -1.51 -3.83
N SER A 323 13.42 -1.37 -2.96
CA SER A 323 13.54 -2.12 -1.71
C SER A 323 14.50 -1.43 -0.76
N ILE A 324 14.29 -1.65 0.53
CA ILE A 324 15.29 -1.38 1.56
C ILE A 324 15.75 -2.71 2.14
N ASP A 325 17.05 -2.89 2.25
CA ASP A 325 17.69 -4.00 2.94
C ASP A 325 18.35 -3.48 4.22
N LEU A 326 17.90 -3.96 5.37
CA LEU A 326 18.46 -3.58 6.68
C LEU A 326 19.68 -4.45 7.09
N GLY A 327 20.11 -5.37 6.23
CA GLY A 327 21.14 -6.35 6.58
C GLY A 327 20.71 -7.26 7.74
N THR A 328 21.64 -8.08 8.23
CA THR A 328 21.35 -9.10 9.25
C THR A 328 21.37 -8.59 10.69
N VAL A 329 21.71 -7.31 10.94
CA VAL A 329 22.03 -6.79 12.29
C VAL A 329 21.51 -5.37 12.54
N ALA A 330 20.47 -4.90 11.84
CA ALA A 330 19.92 -3.58 12.13
C ALA A 330 19.20 -3.57 13.50
N VAL A 331 19.88 -3.06 14.52
CA VAL A 331 19.30 -2.83 15.85
C VAL A 331 18.68 -1.43 15.87
N GLY A 332 17.49 -1.30 16.44
CA GLY A 332 16.80 -0.01 16.55
C GLY A 332 16.16 0.51 15.25
N ILE A 333 16.26 -0.22 14.13
CA ILE A 333 15.64 0.13 12.85
C ILE A 333 14.77 -1.04 12.40
N GLU A 334 13.47 -0.79 12.27
CA GLU A 334 12.50 -1.79 11.83
C GLU A 334 11.88 -1.35 10.51
N GLN A 335 11.94 -2.22 9.50
CA GLN A 335 11.14 -2.03 8.29
C GLN A 335 9.71 -2.44 8.61
N THR A 336 8.80 -1.47 8.59
CA THR A 336 7.38 -1.77 8.73
C THR A 336 6.75 -1.83 7.36
N ILE A 337 5.96 -2.87 7.12
CA ILE A 337 5.02 -2.94 6.01
C ILE A 337 3.85 -2.00 6.34
N GLN A 338 4.09 -0.69 6.41
CA GLN A 338 3.04 0.29 6.23
C GLN A 338 2.91 0.54 4.73
N THR A 339 2.46 -0.49 4.00
CA THR A 339 1.67 -0.21 2.82
C THR A 339 0.51 0.65 3.32
N ARG A 340 0.51 1.96 3.08
CA ARG A 340 -0.77 2.65 3.07
C ARG A 340 -1.49 1.99 1.93
N PHE A 341 -2.41 1.07 2.19
CA PHE A 341 -3.30 0.63 1.13
C PHE A 341 -3.96 1.91 0.61
N ASP A 342 -3.45 2.41 -0.50
CA ASP A 342 -4.01 3.57 -1.14
C ASP A 342 -5.18 3.03 -1.96
N THR A 343 -6.22 2.64 -1.24
CA THR A 343 -7.54 2.40 -1.77
C THR A 343 -8.21 3.74 -2.06
N GLY A 344 -7.43 4.66 -2.65
CA GLY A 344 -7.81 6.00 -3.06
C GLY A 344 -9.15 5.99 -3.79
N ALA A 345 -9.84 7.13 -3.71
CA ALA A 345 -11.21 7.20 -4.18
C ALA A 345 -11.30 6.75 -5.65
N VAL A 346 -12.22 5.83 -5.94
CA VAL A 346 -12.58 5.53 -7.32
C VAL A 346 -13.69 6.46 -7.72
N LEU A 347 -13.47 7.20 -8.79
CA LEU A 347 -14.48 8.08 -9.37
C LEU A 347 -15.23 7.27 -10.41
N LEU A 348 -16.51 7.05 -10.18
CA LEU A 348 -17.42 6.49 -11.17
C LEU A 348 -18.05 7.63 -11.96
N ILE A 349 -17.85 7.64 -13.27
CA ILE A 349 -18.42 8.62 -14.19
C ILE A 349 -19.76 8.10 -14.69
N THR A 350 -20.83 8.83 -14.39
CA THR A 350 -22.21 8.50 -14.77
C THR A 350 -22.85 9.57 -15.65
N GLY A 351 -22.14 10.67 -15.89
CA GLY A 351 -22.57 11.79 -16.72
C GLY A 351 -21.86 11.84 -18.06
N LYS A 352 -22.58 12.29 -19.09
CA LYS A 352 -22.03 12.57 -20.42
C LYS A 352 -21.67 14.04 -20.59
N GLY A 353 -21.01 14.34 -21.70
CA GLY A 353 -20.65 15.71 -22.08
C GLY A 353 -21.88 16.58 -22.34
N SER A 354 -23.00 16.00 -22.75
CA SER A 354 -24.29 16.69 -22.87
C SER A 354 -25.45 15.69 -22.79
N GLY A 355 -26.67 16.21 -22.60
CA GLY A 355 -27.90 15.43 -22.60
C GLY A 355 -28.13 14.65 -21.31
N GLY A 356 -29.20 14.99 -20.59
CA GLY A 356 -29.62 14.30 -19.36
C GLY A 356 -29.28 15.06 -18.07
N PRO A 357 -29.87 14.64 -16.94
CA PRO A 357 -29.78 15.34 -15.66
C PRO A 357 -28.42 15.20 -14.95
N THR A 358 -27.57 14.29 -15.42
CA THR A 358 -26.22 14.03 -14.89
C THR A 358 -25.11 14.63 -15.77
N ALA A 359 -25.46 15.31 -16.86
CA ALA A 359 -24.47 15.87 -17.78
C ALA A 359 -23.58 16.91 -17.10
N PHE A 360 -22.29 16.90 -17.42
CA PHE A 360 -21.34 17.89 -16.91
C PHE A 360 -21.61 19.26 -17.52
N VAL A 361 -21.54 20.30 -16.69
CA VAL A 361 -21.70 21.70 -17.08
C VAL A 361 -20.33 22.39 -17.02
N ASP A 362 -20.10 23.31 -17.95
CA ASP A 362 -18.90 24.14 -17.98
C ASP A 362 -18.74 24.91 -16.66
N GLY A 363 -17.52 24.98 -16.13
CA GLY A 363 -17.22 25.64 -14.85
C GLY A 363 -17.51 24.82 -13.59
N GLN A 364 -18.04 23.59 -13.72
CA GLN A 364 -18.18 22.70 -12.57
C GLN A 364 -16.82 22.23 -12.06
N THR A 365 -16.66 22.15 -10.73
CA THR A 365 -15.36 21.85 -10.13
C THR A 365 -15.36 20.64 -9.20
N PHE A 366 -14.18 20.05 -9.04
CA PHE A 366 -13.88 19.12 -7.95
C PHE A 366 -12.47 19.38 -7.41
N THR A 367 -12.25 19.05 -6.14
CA THR A 367 -10.96 19.24 -5.47
C THR A 367 -10.40 17.89 -5.09
N VAL A 368 -9.15 17.65 -5.47
CA VAL A 368 -8.37 16.50 -5.01
C VAL A 368 -7.36 16.99 -4.00
N VAL A 369 -7.31 16.37 -2.83
CA VAL A 369 -6.31 16.62 -1.79
C VAL A 369 -5.39 15.43 -1.75
N ASN A 370 -4.09 15.65 -1.87
CA ASN A 370 -3.13 14.57 -1.82
C ASN A 370 -2.87 14.08 -0.39
N ASP A 371 -2.11 13.00 -0.29
CA ASP A 371 -1.71 12.35 0.96
C ASP A 371 -0.94 13.27 1.94
N ARG A 372 -0.40 14.39 1.46
CA ARG A 372 0.29 15.45 2.22
C ARG A 372 -0.59 16.66 2.58
N GLY A 373 -1.83 16.72 2.09
CA GLY A 373 -2.77 17.81 2.37
C GLY A 373 -2.74 18.95 1.34
N VAL A 374 -1.97 18.83 0.27
CA VAL A 374 -1.98 19.76 -0.87
C VAL A 374 -3.25 19.56 -1.66
N ALA A 375 -4.07 20.61 -1.75
CA ALA A 375 -5.31 20.62 -2.50
C ALA A 375 -5.09 21.16 -3.91
N MET A 376 -5.66 20.49 -4.91
CA MET A 376 -5.73 20.96 -6.28
C MET A 376 -7.18 20.97 -6.75
N LEU A 377 -7.59 22.13 -7.27
CA LEU A 377 -8.91 22.35 -7.83
C LEU A 377 -8.89 22.06 -9.33
N PHE A 378 -9.82 21.25 -9.80
CA PHE A 378 -10.04 20.93 -11.21
C PHE A 378 -11.39 21.47 -11.65
N GLU A 379 -11.47 21.93 -12.90
CA GLU A 379 -12.67 22.49 -13.50
C GLU A 379 -12.96 21.81 -14.84
N PHE A 380 -14.20 21.39 -15.05
CA PHE A 380 -14.67 20.92 -16.35
C PHE A 380 -14.77 22.10 -17.32
N ASP A 381 -13.95 22.06 -18.37
CA ASP A 381 -13.80 23.13 -19.35
C ASP A 381 -14.24 22.66 -20.74
N LYS A 382 -15.34 23.23 -21.22
CA LYS A 382 -15.90 23.03 -22.57
C LYS A 382 -15.54 24.14 -23.54
N THR A 383 -15.18 25.31 -23.03
CA THR A 383 -15.07 26.54 -23.81
C THR A 383 -13.62 26.97 -24.06
N GLY A 384 -12.67 26.31 -23.41
CA GLY A 384 -11.26 26.69 -23.38
C GLY A 384 -10.97 27.86 -22.44
N ALA A 385 -11.95 28.26 -21.63
CA ALA A 385 -11.87 29.39 -20.71
C ALA A 385 -12.32 28.97 -19.32
N LEU A 386 -11.43 29.11 -18.33
CA LEU A 386 -11.74 28.78 -16.95
C LEU A 386 -12.62 29.83 -16.29
N VAL A 387 -13.67 29.39 -15.61
CA VAL A 387 -14.50 30.21 -14.72
C VAL A 387 -13.70 30.57 -13.46
N ASN A 388 -12.96 29.62 -12.90
CA ASN A 388 -12.00 29.86 -11.83
C ASN A 388 -10.56 29.86 -12.38
N PRO A 389 -9.87 31.02 -12.40
CA PRO A 389 -8.52 31.11 -12.96
C PRO A 389 -7.46 30.30 -12.20
N ASN A 390 -7.75 29.85 -10.98
CA ASN A 390 -6.86 29.01 -10.19
C ASN A 390 -7.11 27.50 -10.38
N ALA A 391 -8.18 27.11 -11.07
CA ALA A 391 -8.47 25.71 -11.34
C ALA A 391 -7.61 25.14 -12.46
N LYS A 392 -7.48 23.81 -12.50
CA LYS A 392 -6.83 23.08 -13.58
C LYS A 392 -7.87 22.57 -14.58
N PRO A 393 -7.68 22.78 -15.89
CA PRO A 393 -8.69 22.41 -16.88
C PRO A 393 -8.80 20.89 -17.02
N VAL A 394 -10.04 20.41 -17.01
CA VAL A 394 -10.45 19.09 -17.48
C VAL A 394 -11.20 19.31 -18.78
N LEU A 395 -10.48 19.19 -19.90
CA LEU A 395 -11.02 19.47 -21.22
C LEU A 395 -12.07 18.44 -21.61
N ILE A 396 -13.33 18.88 -21.73
CA ILE A 396 -14.44 18.02 -22.14
C ILE A 396 -15.23 18.66 -23.30
N THR A 397 -15.99 17.85 -24.04
CA THR A 397 -16.89 18.37 -25.09
C THR A 397 -18.29 17.77 -24.95
N ASN A 398 -19.29 18.39 -25.59
CA ASN A 398 -20.66 17.90 -25.55
C ASN A 398 -20.85 16.49 -26.15
N ALA A 399 -19.91 16.03 -26.99
CA ALA A 399 -19.97 14.74 -27.66
C ALA A 399 -19.34 13.59 -26.86
N MET A 400 -18.63 13.88 -25.76
CA MET A 400 -17.93 12.85 -24.99
C MET A 400 -18.91 11.97 -24.20
N ASP A 401 -18.65 10.66 -24.23
CA ASP A 401 -19.26 9.68 -23.35
C ASP A 401 -18.53 9.60 -22.00
N GLU A 402 -19.03 8.74 -21.11
CA GLU A 402 -18.53 8.57 -19.74
C GLU A 402 -17.05 8.14 -19.74
N GLN A 403 -16.66 7.26 -20.66
CA GLN A 403 -15.28 6.77 -20.79
C GLN A 403 -14.34 7.88 -21.29
N ALA A 404 -14.74 8.67 -22.29
CA ALA A 404 -13.95 9.78 -22.77
C ALA A 404 -13.76 10.86 -21.69
N ILE A 405 -14.77 11.08 -20.83
CA ILE A 405 -14.67 12.00 -19.69
C ILE A 405 -13.75 11.45 -18.61
N ALA A 406 -13.84 10.15 -18.28
CA ALA A 406 -12.92 9.50 -17.36
C ALA A 406 -11.45 9.63 -17.83
N LEU A 407 -11.22 9.54 -19.14
CA LEU A 407 -9.91 9.77 -19.74
C LEU A 407 -9.45 11.22 -19.60
N ALA A 408 -10.34 12.19 -19.85
CA ALA A 408 -10.06 13.61 -19.71
C ALA A 408 -9.65 13.95 -18.27
N ILE A 409 -10.36 13.43 -17.27
CA ILE A 409 -10.04 13.58 -15.84
C ILE A 409 -8.67 12.97 -15.54
N THR A 410 -8.43 11.75 -15.99
CA THR A 410 -7.16 11.03 -15.78
C THR A 410 -5.97 11.82 -16.33
N ASN A 411 -6.09 12.33 -17.55
CA ASN A 411 -5.06 13.14 -18.19
C ASN A 411 -4.83 14.46 -17.46
N ALA A 412 -5.91 15.14 -17.04
CA ALA A 412 -5.82 16.40 -16.32
C ALA A 412 -5.09 16.24 -14.98
N ILE A 413 -5.42 15.20 -14.20
CA ILE A 413 -4.74 14.91 -12.94
C ILE A 413 -3.26 14.60 -13.19
N ASN A 414 -2.97 13.67 -14.10
CA ASN A 414 -1.59 13.24 -14.35
C ASN A 414 -0.69 14.35 -14.91
N ALA A 415 -1.24 15.24 -15.75
CA ALA A 415 -0.50 16.40 -16.28
C ALA A 415 -0.01 17.34 -15.17
N HIS A 416 -0.75 17.42 -14.06
CA HIS A 416 -0.42 18.27 -12.91
C HIS A 416 0.28 17.51 -11.78
N SER A 417 0.59 16.23 -12.01
CA SER A 417 1.37 15.39 -11.11
C SER A 417 2.79 15.14 -11.63
N ALA A 418 3.13 15.71 -12.78
CA ALA A 418 4.49 15.79 -13.30
C ALA A 418 5.20 17.09 -12.85
N ALA A 419 6.51 17.18 -13.12
CA ALA A 419 7.53 18.08 -12.54
C ALA A 419 7.21 19.59 -12.34
N ALA A 420 6.10 20.13 -12.84
CA ALA A 420 5.71 21.54 -12.67
C ALA A 420 5.07 21.85 -11.31
N THR A 421 4.56 20.85 -10.59
CA THR A 421 3.98 20.97 -9.23
C THR A 421 4.45 19.81 -8.35
N PRO A 422 5.71 19.85 -7.87
CA PRO A 422 6.38 18.71 -7.21
C PRO A 422 5.68 18.22 -5.94
N ASP A 423 4.74 19.00 -5.40
CA ASP A 423 4.06 18.70 -4.15
C ASP A 423 2.70 18.02 -4.30
N PHE A 424 2.07 17.96 -5.49
CA PHE A 424 0.72 17.37 -5.63
C PHE A 424 0.73 15.83 -5.74
N ARG A 425 1.61 15.23 -6.56
CA ARG A 425 1.95 13.77 -6.58
C ARG A 425 0.79 12.74 -6.70
N VAL A 426 -0.47 13.14 -6.91
CA VAL A 426 -1.60 12.22 -7.13
C VAL A 426 -1.47 11.55 -8.49
N ARG A 427 -1.58 10.23 -8.61
CA ARG A 427 -1.65 9.57 -9.92
C ARG A 427 -3.08 9.12 -10.19
N ALA A 428 -3.51 9.26 -11.44
CA ALA A 428 -4.79 8.76 -11.91
C ALA A 428 -4.59 7.65 -12.93
N SER A 429 -5.43 6.62 -12.89
CA SER A 429 -5.53 5.57 -13.89
C SER A 429 -6.98 5.34 -14.26
N GLN A 430 -7.25 5.03 -15.53
CA GLN A 430 -8.61 4.80 -16.00
C GLN A 430 -8.86 3.32 -16.30
N LEU A 431 -10.06 2.84 -15.98
CA LEU A 431 -10.63 1.61 -16.54
C LEU A 431 -12.10 1.86 -16.90
N GLY A 432 -12.39 1.95 -18.21
CA GLY A 432 -13.74 2.26 -18.68
C GLY A 432 -14.24 3.62 -18.16
N ASP A 433 -15.37 3.63 -17.49
CA ASP A 433 -16.02 4.80 -16.87
C ASP A 433 -15.49 5.11 -15.45
N ARG A 434 -14.42 4.45 -15.02
CA ARG A 434 -13.84 4.61 -13.67
C ARG A 434 -12.47 5.25 -13.71
N VAL A 435 -12.22 6.17 -12.78
CA VAL A 435 -10.90 6.76 -12.51
C VAL A 435 -10.43 6.34 -11.13
N TYR A 436 -9.28 5.69 -11.07
CA TYR A 436 -8.60 5.24 -9.87
C TYR A 436 -7.55 6.27 -9.50
N LEU A 437 -7.59 6.76 -8.27
CA LEU A 437 -6.60 7.68 -7.75
C LEU A 437 -5.63 6.94 -6.81
N THR A 438 -4.39 7.41 -6.81
CA THR A 438 -3.39 7.09 -5.79
C THR A 438 -2.67 8.36 -5.36
N ASN A 439 -2.07 8.30 -4.18
CA ASN A 439 -1.58 9.39 -3.37
C ASN A 439 -2.63 10.46 -3.08
N ASP A 440 -3.93 10.13 -3.11
CA ASP A 440 -5.01 11.00 -2.66
C ASP A 440 -5.37 10.74 -1.19
N ARG A 441 -5.67 11.82 -0.47
CA ARG A 441 -6.23 11.77 0.89
C ARG A 441 -7.74 11.89 0.86
N SER A 442 -8.24 12.76 -0.01
CA SER A 442 -9.66 13.00 -0.16
C SER A 442 -9.95 13.68 -1.47
N ILE A 443 -11.11 13.39 -2.03
CA ILE A 443 -11.69 14.19 -3.10
C ILE A 443 -12.96 14.85 -2.58
N SER A 444 -13.33 16.02 -3.09
CA SER A 444 -14.61 16.69 -2.85
C SER A 444 -15.17 17.22 -4.16
N PHE A 445 -16.49 17.21 -4.29
CA PHE A 445 -17.18 17.67 -5.49
C PHE A 445 -17.94 18.95 -5.18
N ASP A 446 -18.01 19.85 -6.14
CA ASP A 446 -19.01 20.91 -6.09
C ASP A 446 -20.42 20.28 -6.04
N PRO A 447 -21.36 20.79 -5.22
CA PRO A 447 -22.71 20.22 -5.09
C PRO A 447 -23.49 20.10 -6.41
N THR A 448 -23.11 20.90 -7.42
CA THR A 448 -23.73 20.89 -8.76
C THR A 448 -23.26 19.71 -9.62
N VAL A 449 -22.14 19.08 -9.31
CA VAL A 449 -21.66 17.89 -10.03
C VAL A 449 -22.58 16.71 -9.73
N LYS A 450 -23.29 16.22 -10.74
CA LYS A 450 -24.20 15.05 -10.66
C LYS A 450 -23.74 13.86 -11.50
N GLY A 451 -22.81 14.07 -12.43
CA GLY A 451 -22.26 13.06 -13.34
C GLY A 451 -21.11 12.24 -12.79
N MET A 452 -20.79 12.38 -11.50
CA MET A 452 -19.67 11.69 -10.86
C MET A 452 -20.04 11.31 -9.42
N SER A 453 -19.63 10.12 -9.01
CA SER A 453 -19.74 9.65 -7.62
C SER A 453 -18.44 9.01 -7.15
N LYS A 454 -18.20 9.02 -5.83
CA LYS A 454 -17.08 8.28 -5.21
C LYS A 454 -17.54 6.87 -4.86
N THR A 455 -16.68 5.90 -5.13
CA THR A 455 -16.76 4.55 -4.57
C THR A 455 -15.41 4.19 -3.95
N SER A 456 -15.41 3.25 -3.02
CA SER A 456 -14.18 2.70 -2.41
C SER A 456 -13.63 1.54 -3.24
N GLN A 457 -12.32 1.28 -3.11
CA GLN A 457 -11.72 0.02 -3.54
C GLN A 457 -11.86 -0.99 -2.39
N GLY A 458 -12.34 -2.21 -2.70
CA GLY A 458 -12.31 -3.34 -1.78
C GLY A 458 -11.06 -4.20 -2.04
N ILE A 459 -10.35 -4.57 -0.98
CA ILE A 459 -9.27 -5.57 -1.04
C ILE A 459 -9.89 -6.92 -0.70
N ILE A 460 -9.73 -7.90 -1.59
CA ILE A 460 -10.04 -9.31 -1.29
C ILE A 460 -8.76 -9.94 -0.76
N ILE A 461 -8.71 -10.19 0.55
CA ILE A 461 -7.67 -11.05 1.15
C ILE A 461 -8.21 -12.47 1.12
N SER A 462 -7.60 -13.33 0.30
CA SER A 462 -7.92 -14.75 0.24
C SER A 462 -6.80 -15.58 0.86
N GLY A 463 -7.12 -16.39 1.87
CA GLY A 463 -6.27 -17.48 2.36
C GLY A 463 -6.91 -18.82 2.01
N ALA A 464 -6.10 -19.83 1.74
CA ALA A 464 -6.57 -21.21 1.54
C ALA A 464 -5.89 -22.13 2.55
N ILE A 465 -6.68 -22.93 3.26
CA ILE A 465 -6.16 -24.01 4.10
C ILE A 465 -5.99 -25.23 3.21
N SER A 466 -4.75 -25.69 3.05
CA SER A 466 -4.45 -26.93 2.31
C SER A 466 -4.59 -28.13 3.25
N ALA A 467 -5.68 -28.89 3.10
CA ALA A 467 -5.94 -30.07 3.91
C ALA A 467 -4.83 -31.12 3.69
N GLN A 468 -4.24 -31.60 4.80
CA GLN A 468 -3.31 -32.73 4.76
C GLN A 468 -4.10 -34.01 5.07
N PRO A 469 -4.23 -34.96 4.14
CA PRO A 469 -4.93 -36.20 4.40
C PRO A 469 -4.12 -37.04 5.40
N PHE A 470 -4.77 -37.47 6.48
CA PHE A 470 -4.23 -38.47 7.40
C PHE A 470 -4.85 -39.84 7.07
N LEU A 471 -4.06 -40.91 7.12
CA LEU A 471 -4.52 -42.29 6.94
C LEU A 471 -5.16 -42.87 8.23
N LEU A 472 -5.77 -42.01 9.05
CA LEU A 472 -6.42 -42.39 10.30
C LEU A 472 -7.92 -42.24 10.12
N ASP A 473 -8.70 -43.21 10.58
CA ASP A 473 -10.13 -43.04 10.76
C ASP A 473 -10.34 -42.06 11.93
N PHE A 474 -10.96 -40.91 11.63
CA PHE A 474 -11.18 -39.84 12.61
C PHE A 474 -12.37 -40.16 13.50
N PRO A 475 -12.27 -39.98 14.83
CA PRO A 475 -13.34 -40.25 15.80
C PRO A 475 -14.71 -39.67 15.42
N GLY A 476 -15.78 -40.48 15.43
CA GLY A 476 -17.16 -40.14 15.06
C GLY A 476 -17.85 -41.00 14.00
N GLY A 477 -17.15 -41.83 13.24
CA GLY A 477 -17.70 -42.79 12.27
C GLY A 477 -18.25 -44.07 12.91
N ASN A 478 -19.25 -44.67 12.26
CA ASN A 478 -19.88 -45.92 12.74
C ASN A 478 -18.94 -47.15 12.63
N ASP A 479 -17.85 -47.05 11.87
CA ASP A 479 -16.91 -48.15 11.59
C ASP A 479 -15.62 -48.08 12.45
N GLU A 480 -15.63 -47.27 13.51
CA GLU A 480 -14.45 -47.07 14.35
C GLU A 480 -14.17 -48.21 15.34
N PRO A 481 -12.89 -48.51 15.61
CA PRO A 481 -12.52 -49.45 16.67
C PRO A 481 -13.09 -49.04 18.03
N GLY A 482 -13.97 -49.87 18.58
CA GLY A 482 -14.62 -49.62 19.88
C GLY A 482 -16.05 -49.05 19.79
N HIS A 483 -16.58 -48.84 18.59
CA HIS A 483 -18.00 -48.54 18.38
C HIS A 483 -18.88 -49.78 18.66
N ARG A 484 -20.10 -49.54 19.17
CA ARG A 484 -21.09 -50.62 19.38
C ARG A 484 -21.83 -50.84 18.06
N ASP A 485 -21.76 -52.03 17.48
CA ASP A 485 -22.54 -52.40 16.29
C ASP A 485 -24.05 -52.37 16.60
N ILE A 486 -24.69 -51.23 16.36
CA ILE A 486 -26.13 -51.02 16.51
C ILE A 486 -26.74 -50.93 15.11
N PRO A 487 -27.70 -51.80 14.75
CA PRO A 487 -28.39 -51.70 13.47
C PRO A 487 -29.03 -50.32 13.29
N LEU A 488 -29.01 -49.77 12.07
CA LEU A 488 -29.53 -48.44 11.75
C LEU A 488 -31.02 -48.28 12.13
N GLU A 489 -31.74 -49.41 12.19
CA GLU A 489 -33.15 -49.52 12.54
C GLU A 489 -33.42 -49.34 14.05
N ALA A 490 -32.41 -49.51 14.91
CA ALA A 490 -32.57 -49.30 16.35
C ALA A 490 -32.55 -47.79 16.66
N GLY A 491 -33.68 -47.30 17.18
CA GLY A 491 -33.82 -45.92 17.64
C GLY A 491 -33.78 -44.87 16.52
N GLN A 492 -34.02 -45.21 15.25
CA GLN A 492 -33.90 -44.29 14.10
C GLN A 492 -32.56 -43.55 14.03
N GLY A 493 -31.46 -44.22 14.41
CA GLY A 493 -30.13 -43.62 14.42
C GLY A 493 -29.86 -42.68 15.61
N VAL A 494 -30.77 -42.58 16.60
CA VAL A 494 -30.55 -41.76 17.81
C VAL A 494 -29.48 -42.35 18.73
N GLU A 495 -29.18 -43.65 18.60
CA GLU A 495 -28.06 -44.29 19.31
C GLU A 495 -26.72 -44.20 18.55
N GLN A 496 -26.71 -43.58 17.36
CA GLN A 496 -25.49 -43.33 16.59
C GLN A 496 -24.82 -42.04 17.07
N HIS A 497 -23.48 -41.95 16.95
CA HIS A 497 -22.74 -40.73 17.32
C HIS A 497 -22.99 -39.57 16.35
N ILE A 498 -23.37 -39.90 15.12
CA ILE A 498 -23.65 -38.98 14.04
C ILE A 498 -25.10 -39.16 13.57
N ASN A 499 -25.76 -38.06 13.26
CA ASN A 499 -27.09 -38.10 12.69
C ASN A 499 -27.03 -38.81 11.32
N VAL A 500 -27.75 -39.92 11.19
CA VAL A 500 -27.76 -40.76 9.98
C VAL A 500 -28.20 -40.03 8.71
N SER A 501 -28.93 -38.92 8.83
CA SER A 501 -29.31 -38.08 7.70
C SER A 501 -28.19 -37.17 7.19
N PHE A 502 -27.19 -36.86 8.03
CA PHE A 502 -26.05 -35.98 7.68
C PHE A 502 -24.76 -36.75 7.44
N GLY A 503 -24.57 -37.90 8.12
CA GLY A 503 -23.36 -38.72 7.98
C GLY A 503 -22.12 -38.13 8.65
N PRO A 504 -20.97 -38.82 8.56
CA PRO A 504 -19.69 -38.31 9.06
C PRO A 504 -19.19 -37.15 8.18
N ASP A 505 -18.31 -36.31 8.73
CA ASP A 505 -17.58 -35.35 7.92
C ASP A 505 -16.59 -36.08 7.01
N VAL A 506 -16.77 -35.91 5.70
CA VAL A 506 -15.93 -36.50 4.65
C VAL A 506 -15.20 -35.44 3.83
N THR A 507 -15.32 -34.16 4.19
CA THR A 507 -14.76 -33.05 3.42
C THR A 507 -13.32 -32.78 3.88
N PRO A 508 -12.30 -32.90 3.01
CA PRO A 508 -10.95 -32.51 3.38
C PRO A 508 -10.88 -31.00 3.65
N GLY A 509 -10.48 -30.61 4.86
CA GLY A 509 -10.29 -29.21 5.24
C GLY A 509 -11.49 -28.63 5.98
N VAL A 510 -11.76 -27.34 5.78
CA VAL A 510 -12.90 -26.66 6.40
C VAL A 510 -14.11 -26.80 5.49
N THR A 511 -15.14 -27.51 5.97
CA THR A 511 -16.42 -27.64 5.25
C THR A 511 -17.02 -26.26 4.99
N THR A 512 -17.34 -25.96 3.73
CA THR A 512 -18.00 -24.71 3.35
C THR A 512 -19.50 -24.92 3.17
N ILE A 513 -20.32 -24.12 3.85
CA ILE A 513 -21.77 -24.11 3.77
C ILE A 513 -22.21 -22.80 3.11
N PHE A 514 -22.90 -22.90 1.98
CA PHE A 514 -23.45 -21.73 1.29
C PHE A 514 -24.75 -21.25 1.95
N TYR A 515 -24.97 -19.95 1.94
CA TYR A 515 -26.25 -19.33 2.31
C TYR A 515 -26.56 -18.14 1.40
N ASN A 516 -27.82 -17.70 1.35
CA ASN A 516 -28.24 -16.58 0.51
C ASN A 516 -29.49 -15.87 1.05
N PHE A 517 -29.75 -14.69 0.48
CA PHE A 517 -30.92 -13.85 0.74
C PHE A 517 -31.71 -13.55 -0.54
N LYS A 518 -31.81 -14.51 -1.48
CA LYS A 518 -32.44 -14.30 -2.78
C LYS A 518 -33.81 -13.64 -2.65
N SER A 519 -34.11 -12.68 -3.55
CA SER A 519 -35.33 -11.89 -3.50
C SER A 519 -36.57 -12.74 -3.72
N GLN A 520 -36.55 -13.63 -4.70
CA GLN A 520 -37.60 -14.61 -4.93
C GLN A 520 -37.19 -15.94 -4.30
N TYR A 521 -37.81 -16.30 -3.18
CA TYR A 521 -37.43 -17.50 -2.44
C TYR A 521 -38.24 -18.75 -2.81
N ASP A 522 -39.35 -18.59 -3.53
CA ASP A 522 -40.13 -19.67 -4.15
C ASP A 522 -40.06 -19.56 -5.68
N SER A 523 -39.50 -20.57 -6.34
CA SER A 523 -39.36 -20.61 -7.80
C SER A 523 -40.69 -20.78 -8.54
N THR A 524 -41.75 -21.24 -7.85
CA THR A 524 -43.06 -21.52 -8.43
C THR A 524 -44.05 -20.37 -8.28
N ASN A 525 -43.79 -19.43 -7.36
CA ASN A 525 -44.67 -18.30 -7.09
C ASN A 525 -43.90 -16.98 -7.03
N THR A 526 -43.98 -16.21 -8.11
CA THR A 526 -43.31 -14.91 -8.27
C THR A 526 -43.82 -13.82 -7.30
N GLY A 527 -44.97 -14.05 -6.65
CA GLY A 527 -45.53 -13.16 -5.64
C GLY A 527 -44.89 -13.26 -4.26
N LEU A 528 -44.06 -14.28 -4.02
CA LEU A 528 -43.37 -14.48 -2.74
C LEU A 528 -41.97 -13.87 -2.79
N GLN A 529 -41.89 -12.63 -2.33
CA GLN A 529 -40.65 -11.86 -2.23
C GLN A 529 -40.14 -11.88 -0.79
N ASN A 530 -38.83 -12.03 -0.64
CA ASN A 530 -38.13 -11.96 0.63
C ASN A 530 -38.13 -10.51 1.10
N VAL A 531 -38.85 -10.22 2.19
CA VAL A 531 -38.96 -8.88 2.77
C VAL A 531 -37.93 -8.64 3.88
N ILE A 532 -36.88 -9.46 3.91
CA ILE A 532 -35.75 -9.29 4.83
C ILE A 532 -35.07 -7.93 4.64
N THR A 533 -34.79 -7.25 5.75
CA THR A 533 -34.11 -5.95 5.76
C THR A 533 -32.59 -6.11 5.77
N GLU A 534 -31.83 -5.07 5.40
CA GLU A 534 -30.35 -5.10 5.49
C GLU A 534 -29.86 -5.35 6.92
N ARG A 535 -30.53 -4.78 7.92
CA ARG A 535 -30.18 -4.99 9.33
C ARG A 535 -30.35 -6.45 9.76
N GLN A 536 -31.39 -7.11 9.26
CA GLN A 536 -31.61 -8.54 9.46
C GLN A 536 -30.56 -9.39 8.73
N LYS A 537 -30.20 -9.05 7.48
CA LYS A 537 -29.08 -9.72 6.80
C LYS A 537 -27.79 -9.63 7.61
N ASP A 538 -27.50 -8.47 8.20
CA ASP A 538 -26.34 -8.29 9.08
C ASP A 538 -26.42 -9.19 10.32
N ARG A 539 -27.59 -9.38 10.92
CA ARG A 539 -27.76 -10.33 12.05
C ARG A 539 -27.45 -11.76 11.65
N ALA A 540 -27.92 -12.20 10.47
CA ALA A 540 -27.63 -13.54 9.97
C ALA A 540 -26.14 -13.73 9.71
N ARG A 541 -25.46 -12.74 9.09
CA ARG A 541 -24.02 -12.76 8.85
C ARG A 541 -23.22 -12.92 10.16
N GLU A 542 -23.59 -12.16 11.19
CA GLU A 542 -22.96 -12.26 12.51
C GLU A 542 -23.18 -13.62 13.16
N ALA A 543 -24.38 -14.17 13.09
CA ALA A 543 -24.67 -15.49 13.62
C ALA A 543 -23.86 -16.59 12.90
N PHE A 544 -23.78 -16.53 11.57
CA PHE A 544 -22.91 -17.42 10.80
C PHE A 544 -21.43 -17.26 11.14
N GLN A 545 -20.98 -16.03 11.43
CA GLN A 545 -19.62 -15.80 11.91
C GLN A 545 -19.36 -16.45 13.28
N LEU A 546 -20.31 -16.33 14.22
CA LEU A 546 -20.23 -16.99 15.52
C LEU A 546 -20.26 -18.51 15.40
N TRP A 547 -21.14 -19.06 14.57
CA TRP A 547 -21.22 -20.49 14.33
C TRP A 547 -19.97 -21.01 13.63
N SER A 548 -19.44 -20.28 12.66
CA SER A 548 -18.17 -20.63 11.99
C SER A 548 -17.03 -20.79 13.01
N ALA A 549 -16.94 -19.87 13.97
CA ALA A 549 -15.91 -19.90 15.02
C ALA A 549 -16.05 -21.10 15.98
N ASN A 550 -17.25 -21.66 16.16
CA ASN A 550 -17.51 -22.73 17.13
C ASN A 550 -17.69 -24.12 16.50
N LEU A 551 -18.13 -24.18 15.23
CA LEU A 551 -18.41 -25.44 14.53
C LEU A 551 -17.26 -25.90 13.64
N GLY A 552 -16.25 -25.04 13.38
CA GLY A 552 -15.14 -25.38 12.49
C GLY A 552 -15.54 -25.50 11.01
N VAL A 553 -16.65 -24.87 10.62
CA VAL A 553 -17.14 -24.77 9.24
C VAL A 553 -17.02 -23.32 8.75
N GLN A 554 -16.99 -23.12 7.45
CA GLN A 554 -17.02 -21.79 6.83
C GLN A 554 -18.41 -21.54 6.23
N PHE A 555 -19.03 -20.40 6.55
CA PHE A 555 -20.23 -19.95 5.85
C PHE A 555 -19.85 -18.96 4.75
N LEU A 556 -20.40 -19.13 3.55
CA LEU A 556 -20.19 -18.22 2.43
C LEU A 556 -21.53 -17.75 1.86
N GLU A 557 -21.71 -16.43 1.83
CA GLU A 557 -22.88 -15.81 1.20
C GLU A 557 -22.76 -15.93 -0.31
N THR A 558 -23.83 -16.39 -0.96
CA THR A 558 -23.94 -16.50 -2.41
C THR A 558 -25.22 -15.80 -2.89
N GLU A 559 -25.35 -15.61 -4.19
CA GLU A 559 -26.56 -14.99 -4.76
C GLU A 559 -27.80 -15.88 -4.59
N SER A 560 -27.65 -17.21 -4.71
CA SER A 560 -28.81 -18.13 -4.76
C SER A 560 -28.58 -19.55 -4.25
N GLU A 561 -27.36 -19.92 -3.87
CA GLU A 561 -27.01 -21.29 -3.49
C GLU A 561 -27.07 -21.49 -1.97
N GLY A 562 -27.36 -22.72 -1.54
CA GLY A 562 -27.34 -23.10 -0.14
C GLY A 562 -28.58 -22.72 0.68
N LEU A 563 -28.37 -22.54 1.98
CA LEU A 563 -29.42 -22.19 2.95
C LEU A 563 -30.02 -20.81 2.61
N THR A 564 -31.30 -20.79 2.27
CA THR A 564 -32.02 -19.55 1.99
C THR A 564 -32.61 -18.98 3.28
N ILE A 565 -32.24 -17.75 3.65
CA ILE A 565 -32.78 -17.05 4.82
C ILE A 565 -33.84 -16.04 4.38
N VAL A 566 -35.05 -16.21 4.89
CA VAL A 566 -36.23 -15.49 4.43
C VAL A 566 -36.96 -14.83 5.59
N THR A 567 -37.35 -13.57 5.41
CA THR A 567 -38.50 -13.00 6.13
C THR A 567 -39.66 -12.93 5.14
N GLY A 568 -40.76 -13.63 5.43
CA GLY A 568 -41.82 -13.83 4.45
C GLY A 568 -42.99 -14.65 4.99
N VAL A 569 -43.78 -15.21 4.10
CA VAL A 569 -44.92 -16.05 4.46
C VAL A 569 -44.41 -17.43 4.88
N SER A 570 -44.52 -17.80 6.16
CA SER A 570 -44.03 -19.09 6.68
C SER A 570 -44.78 -20.30 6.11
N SER A 571 -46.04 -20.12 5.68
CA SER A 571 -46.85 -21.19 5.08
C SER A 571 -46.32 -21.73 3.75
N THR A 572 -45.26 -21.14 3.20
CA THR A 572 -44.56 -21.65 2.01
C THR A 572 -43.80 -22.96 2.29
N LEU A 573 -43.50 -23.24 3.57
CA LEU A 573 -42.98 -24.52 4.02
C LEU A 573 -44.12 -25.30 4.67
N ASP A 574 -44.59 -26.37 4.02
CA ASP A 574 -45.67 -27.21 4.54
C ASP A 574 -45.13 -28.25 5.55
N PRO A 575 -45.56 -28.21 6.83
CA PRO A 575 -45.09 -29.13 7.88
C PRO A 575 -45.59 -30.56 7.70
N ALA A 576 -46.45 -30.84 6.71
CA ALA A 576 -46.79 -32.21 6.33
C ALA A 576 -45.60 -32.95 5.69
N PHE A 577 -44.58 -32.21 5.20
CA PHE A 577 -43.35 -32.82 4.71
C PHE A 577 -42.40 -33.15 5.86
N PRO A 578 -41.77 -34.34 5.85
CA PRO A 578 -40.94 -34.82 6.96
C PRO A 578 -39.64 -34.04 7.16
N ASP A 579 -39.20 -33.27 6.17
CA ASP A 579 -38.03 -32.41 6.21
C ASP A 579 -38.34 -30.98 6.67
N VAL A 580 -39.60 -30.66 6.96
CA VAL A 580 -40.02 -29.34 7.44
C VAL A 580 -40.31 -29.39 8.94
N LEU A 581 -39.60 -28.56 9.70
CA LEU A 581 -39.85 -28.32 11.12
C LEU A 581 -40.60 -27.01 11.33
N GLU A 582 -41.59 -27.06 12.22
CA GLU A 582 -42.41 -25.92 12.60
C GLU A 582 -42.15 -25.52 14.05
N PHE A 583 -41.85 -24.24 14.25
CA PHE A 583 -41.62 -23.64 15.56
C PHE A 583 -42.67 -22.55 15.81
N ASP A 584 -43.93 -22.96 15.93
CA ASP A 584 -45.08 -22.05 16.03
C ASP A 584 -44.97 -21.00 17.13
N SER A 585 -44.45 -21.37 18.30
CA SER A 585 -44.24 -20.44 19.41
C SER A 585 -43.23 -19.35 19.05
N ALA A 586 -42.19 -19.71 18.29
CA ALA A 586 -41.13 -18.79 17.87
C ALA A 586 -41.44 -18.05 16.55
N GLY A 587 -42.30 -18.60 15.69
CA GLY A 587 -42.80 -17.92 14.49
C GLY A 587 -41.98 -18.13 13.23
N PHE A 588 -41.32 -19.28 13.12
CA PHE A 588 -40.55 -19.63 11.94
C PHE A 588 -40.72 -21.11 11.58
N ARG A 589 -40.43 -21.42 10.31
CA ARG A 589 -40.35 -22.80 9.80
C ARG A 589 -39.00 -23.02 9.13
N VAL A 590 -38.49 -24.24 9.19
CA VAL A 590 -37.21 -24.64 8.60
C VAL A 590 -37.41 -25.86 7.73
N ARG A 591 -36.88 -25.85 6.50
CA ARG A 591 -36.66 -27.05 5.71
C ARG A 591 -35.23 -27.51 5.89
N ILE A 592 -35.06 -28.75 6.36
CA ILE A 592 -33.78 -29.39 6.59
C ILE A 592 -33.44 -30.26 5.40
N ASP A 593 -32.49 -29.81 4.57
CA ASP A 593 -31.90 -30.62 3.51
C ASP A 593 -30.43 -30.89 3.84
N PRO A 594 -30.02 -32.14 4.13
CA PRO A 594 -28.63 -32.48 4.45
C PRO A 594 -27.61 -32.11 3.37
N ARG A 595 -28.05 -31.89 2.11
CA ARG A 595 -27.17 -31.44 1.02
C ARG A 595 -27.13 -29.93 0.84
N PHE A 596 -27.86 -29.19 1.68
CA PHE A 596 -28.05 -27.74 1.61
C PHE A 596 -28.60 -27.22 0.27
N GLY A 597 -29.04 -28.09 -0.66
CA GLY A 597 -29.49 -27.69 -1.99
C GLY A 597 -30.84 -26.97 -1.98
N ASN A 598 -31.73 -27.34 -1.04
CA ASN A 598 -33.06 -26.78 -0.88
C ASN A 598 -33.36 -26.32 0.57
N SER A 599 -32.33 -26.16 1.40
CA SER A 599 -32.48 -25.71 2.78
C SER A 599 -33.06 -24.30 2.85
N MET A 600 -34.01 -24.06 3.74
CA MET A 600 -34.68 -22.77 3.86
C MET A 600 -35.14 -22.51 5.28
N LEU A 601 -34.89 -21.30 5.79
CA LEU A 601 -35.46 -20.77 7.02
C LEU A 601 -36.42 -19.64 6.65
N VAL A 602 -37.69 -19.74 7.05
CA VAL A 602 -38.68 -18.68 6.85
C VAL A 602 -39.17 -18.15 8.18
N MET A 603 -38.80 -16.91 8.46
CA MET A 603 -39.32 -16.11 9.57
C MET A 603 -40.58 -15.40 9.13
N ASP A 604 -41.64 -15.52 9.92
CA ASP A 604 -42.96 -14.98 9.58
C ASP A 604 -42.94 -13.44 9.55
N ALA A 605 -43.19 -12.87 8.38
CA ALA A 605 -43.25 -11.43 8.16
C ALA A 605 -44.43 -10.74 8.88
N SER A 606 -45.42 -11.49 9.35
CA SER A 606 -46.53 -10.94 10.14
C SER A 606 -46.15 -10.64 11.60
N ARG A 607 -44.97 -11.10 12.05
CA ARG A 607 -44.46 -10.86 13.40
C ARG A 607 -43.50 -9.68 13.43
N THR A 608 -43.48 -8.99 14.56
CA THR A 608 -42.46 -7.97 14.84
C THR A 608 -41.22 -8.67 15.41
N TRP A 609 -40.09 -8.51 14.72
CA TRP A 609 -38.82 -9.10 15.12
C TRP A 609 -37.88 -8.02 15.66
N ASN A 610 -37.19 -8.32 16.76
CA ASN A 610 -36.10 -7.47 17.26
C ASN A 610 -34.82 -7.78 16.46
N ASP A 611 -34.20 -6.75 15.88
CA ASP A 611 -32.97 -6.84 15.08
C ASP A 611 -31.79 -6.08 15.74
N GLU A 612 -31.84 -5.89 17.06
CA GLU A 612 -30.75 -5.37 17.87
C GLU A 612 -29.60 -6.39 18.06
N TYR A 613 -28.37 -5.89 18.10
CA TYR A 613 -27.18 -6.69 18.37
C TYR A 613 -27.22 -7.21 19.81
N GLY A 614 -27.13 -8.53 19.99
CA GLY A 614 -27.08 -9.15 21.32
C GLY A 614 -28.38 -9.04 22.14
N GLY A 615 -29.53 -8.86 21.47
CA GLY A 615 -30.83 -8.80 22.12
C GLY A 615 -31.13 -10.05 22.95
N ASP A 616 -31.50 -9.85 24.22
CA ASP A 616 -31.79 -10.93 25.16
C ASP A 616 -33.20 -11.51 24.95
N ILE A 617 -33.31 -12.84 24.98
CA ILE A 617 -34.59 -13.57 24.99
C ILE A 617 -35.37 -13.39 26.30
N SER A 618 -34.75 -12.85 27.36
CA SER A 618 -35.34 -12.74 28.69
C SER A 618 -36.32 -11.58 28.89
N ASN A 619 -36.37 -10.60 27.97
CA ASN A 619 -37.34 -9.50 27.99
C ASN A 619 -38.57 -9.81 27.11
N VAL A 620 -39.28 -10.90 27.40
CA VAL A 620 -40.49 -11.29 26.65
C VAL A 620 -41.70 -10.46 27.07
N GLY A 621 -41.70 -9.22 26.60
CA GLY A 621 -42.87 -8.39 26.39
C GLY A 621 -42.97 -8.03 24.91
N ALA A 622 -43.34 -9.01 24.09
CA ALA A 622 -43.87 -8.92 22.72
C ALA A 622 -42.95 -9.09 21.48
N ASN A 623 -41.61 -9.04 21.54
CA ASN A 623 -40.80 -9.19 20.31
C ASN A 623 -39.74 -10.28 20.43
N SER A 624 -39.84 -11.33 19.59
CA SER A 624 -38.80 -12.35 19.43
C SER A 624 -37.56 -11.73 18.78
N SER A 625 -36.35 -12.16 19.19
CA SER A 625 -35.13 -11.87 18.43
C SER A 625 -35.28 -12.43 17.01
N TRP A 626 -34.82 -11.67 16.03
CA TRP A 626 -34.73 -12.13 14.65
C TRP A 626 -33.67 -13.24 14.48
N PHE A 627 -32.77 -13.46 15.44
CA PHE A 627 -31.81 -14.58 15.41
C PHE A 627 -31.50 -15.13 16.79
#